data_AF-A0A2H4YCV8-F1
#
_entry.id   AF-A0A2H4YCV8-F1
#
_cell.length_a   1.000
_cell.length_b   1.000
_cell.length_c   1.000
_cell.angle_alpha   90.00
_cell.angle_beta   90.00
_cell.angle_gamma   90.00
#
_symmetry.space_group_name_H-M   'P 1'
#
loop_
_entity.id
_entity.type
_entity.pdbx_description
1 polymer ?
#
loop_
_entity_poly.entity_id
_entity_poly.type
_entity_poly.pdbx_seq_one_letter_code
_entity_poly.pdbx_strand_id
1 'polypeptide(L)'
;FTEFMEQRAPGHTTLDGEIYRCGMADFKAEITESINSLDYLGDAEAFDKEQELKAMYISCEAIEIFAARHAGLAEKMAGTESCPTRKRELEEIARVCRKVPARAPETFHEALQMYWFV
;
A
#
# COMPACT_ATOMS: atom_id res chain seq x y z
N PHE A 1 10.84 32.54 -13.81
CA PHE A 1 10.29 31.28 -14.34
C PHE A 1 11.20 30.17 -13.88
N THR A 2 10.82 29.45 -12.83
CA THR A 2 11.55 28.28 -12.37
C THR A 2 10.75 27.07 -12.82
N GLU A 3 11.30 26.28 -13.75
CA GLU A 3 10.73 25.10 -14.44
C GLU A 3 10.30 23.94 -13.51
N PHE A 4 10.13 24.17 -12.21
CA PHE A 4 10.02 23.12 -11.19
C PHE A 4 8.84 22.16 -11.40
N MET A 5 7.74 22.61 -12.01
CA MET A 5 6.57 21.76 -12.32
C MET A 5 6.48 21.37 -13.81
N GLU A 6 7.42 21.81 -14.65
CA GLU A 6 7.45 21.44 -16.07
C GLU A 6 8.17 20.10 -16.29
N GLN A 7 9.11 19.76 -15.40
CA GLN A 7 9.95 18.56 -15.54
C GLN A 7 9.69 17.52 -14.44
N ARG A 8 8.94 17.86 -13.38
CA ARG A 8 8.69 17.00 -12.22
C ARG A 8 7.29 17.23 -11.65
N ALA A 9 6.74 16.19 -11.03
CA ALA A 9 5.56 16.34 -10.18
C ALA A 9 5.90 17.19 -8.92
N PRO A 10 4.91 17.87 -8.28
CA PRO A 10 5.15 18.73 -7.13
C PRO A 10 5.95 18.05 -6.00
N GLY A 11 5.57 16.82 -5.64
CA GLY A 11 6.32 15.96 -4.72
C GLY A 11 6.70 16.64 -3.40
N HIS A 12 7.92 16.36 -2.92
CA HIS A 12 8.51 16.93 -1.70
C HIS A 12 7.58 16.85 -0.47
N THR A 13 7.09 15.64 -0.20
CA THR A 13 6.26 15.31 0.96
C THR A 13 6.96 14.28 1.84
N THR A 14 6.49 14.11 3.07
CA THR A 14 6.95 13.09 4.02
C THR A 14 5.75 12.29 4.49
N LEU A 15 5.93 10.97 4.60
CA LEU A 15 4.93 10.08 5.20
C LEU A 15 4.70 10.43 6.67
N ASP A 16 3.48 10.19 7.13
CA ASP A 16 3.15 10.23 8.55
C ASP A 16 3.35 8.85 9.21
N GLY A 17 2.78 8.67 10.42
CA GLY A 17 2.87 7.42 11.16
C GLY A 17 1.72 6.44 10.94
N GLU A 18 0.76 6.72 10.05
CA GLU A 18 -0.45 5.90 9.91
C GLU A 18 -0.17 4.51 9.35
N ILE A 19 0.79 4.39 8.44
CA ILE A 19 1.21 3.11 7.84
C ILE A 19 1.74 2.10 8.88
N TYR A 20 2.04 2.54 10.10
CA TYR A 20 2.48 1.67 11.19
C TYR A 20 1.33 1.22 12.11
N ARG A 21 0.13 1.79 11.95
CA ARG A 21 -1.06 1.49 12.76
C ARG A 21 -2.18 0.85 11.94
N CYS A 22 -2.21 1.11 10.63
CA CYS A 22 -3.23 0.66 9.70
C CYS A 22 -2.59 0.01 8.47
N GLY A 23 -3.33 -0.88 7.80
CA GLY A 23 -2.98 -1.39 6.47
C GLY A 23 -3.87 -0.82 5.37
N MET A 24 -3.54 -1.14 4.13
CA MET A 24 -4.33 -0.73 2.95
C MET A 24 -5.77 -1.28 2.99
N ALA A 25 -6.00 -2.42 3.67
CA ALA A 25 -7.34 -2.94 3.88
C ALA A 25 -8.19 -2.02 4.78
N ASP A 26 -7.59 -1.36 5.77
CA ASP A 26 -8.28 -0.43 6.66
C ASP A 26 -8.65 0.85 5.90
N PHE A 27 -7.71 1.41 5.13
CA PHE A 27 -7.99 2.56 4.27
C PHE A 27 -9.09 2.27 3.25
N LYS A 28 -9.08 1.08 2.62
CA LYS A 28 -10.17 0.68 1.70
C LYS A 28 -11.53 0.63 2.39
N ALA A 29 -11.59 0.18 3.65
CA ALA A 29 -12.84 0.18 4.41
C ALA A 29 -13.34 1.60 4.69
N GLU A 30 -12.45 2.50 5.14
CA GLU A 30 -12.76 3.91 5.39
C GLU A 30 -13.20 4.65 4.11
N ILE A 31 -12.51 4.41 3.00
CA ILE A 31 -12.88 4.96 1.68
C ILE A 31 -14.26 4.47 1.26
N THR A 32 -14.55 3.18 1.45
CA THR A 32 -15.86 2.59 1.11
C THR A 32 -16.98 3.20 1.96
N GLU A 33 -16.74 3.37 3.26
CA GLU A 33 -17.67 4.04 4.16
C GLU A 33 -17.91 5.50 3.74
N SER A 34 -16.84 6.22 3.39
CA SER A 34 -16.90 7.60 2.91
C SER A 34 -17.75 7.72 1.65
N ILE A 35 -17.53 6.84 0.65
CA ILE A 35 -18.34 6.80 -0.59
C ILE A 35 -19.82 6.56 -0.27
N ASN A 36 -20.12 5.63 0.62
CA ASN A 36 -21.50 5.29 0.99
C ASN A 36 -22.21 6.41 1.75
N SER A 37 -21.46 7.34 2.33
CA SER A 37 -22.00 8.48 3.10
C SER A 37 -22.22 9.75 2.27
N LEU A 38 -21.87 9.75 0.98
CA LEU A 38 -21.98 10.94 0.11
C LEU A 38 -23.43 11.39 -0.10
N ASP A 39 -23.69 12.69 0.10
CA ASP A 39 -24.99 13.33 -0.15
C ASP A 39 -25.05 13.93 -1.56
N TYR A 40 -25.50 13.15 -2.53
CA TYR A 40 -25.62 13.59 -3.92
C TYR A 40 -26.70 14.66 -4.16
N LEU A 41 -27.59 14.91 -3.20
CA LEU A 41 -28.68 15.89 -3.36
C LEU A 41 -28.34 17.23 -2.69
N GLY A 42 -27.58 17.19 -1.60
CA GLY A 42 -27.20 18.37 -0.82
C GLY A 42 -25.76 18.84 -1.00
N ASP A 43 -24.86 18.02 -1.54
CA ASP A 43 -23.45 18.35 -1.76
C ASP A 43 -23.10 18.43 -3.25
N ALA A 44 -22.83 19.65 -3.73
CA ALA A 44 -22.46 19.89 -5.12
C ALA A 44 -21.13 19.24 -5.52
N GLU A 45 -20.26 18.91 -4.55
CA GLU A 45 -18.97 18.26 -4.78
C GLU A 45 -19.04 16.72 -4.65
N ALA A 46 -20.23 16.16 -4.36
CA ALA A 46 -20.38 14.73 -4.08
C ALA A 46 -19.80 13.84 -5.20
N PHE A 47 -20.01 14.23 -6.46
CA PHE A 47 -19.47 13.49 -7.61
C PHE A 47 -17.95 13.53 -7.65
N ASP A 48 -17.33 14.69 -7.46
CA ASP A 48 -15.88 14.85 -7.49
C ASP A 48 -15.22 14.09 -6.32
N LYS A 49 -15.82 14.15 -5.13
CA LYS A 49 -15.42 13.35 -3.96
C LYS A 49 -15.48 11.85 -4.26
N GLU A 50 -16.55 11.39 -4.91
CA GLU A 50 -16.69 9.98 -5.30
C GLU A 50 -15.55 9.53 -6.23
N GLN A 51 -15.19 10.35 -7.23
CA GLN A 51 -14.14 10.00 -8.19
C GLN A 51 -12.76 9.92 -7.51
N GLU A 52 -12.43 10.89 -6.64
CA GLU A 52 -11.17 10.89 -5.91
C GLU A 52 -11.09 9.67 -4.96
N LEU A 53 -12.15 9.40 -4.21
CA LEU A 53 -12.22 8.23 -3.31
C LEU A 53 -12.07 6.91 -4.07
N LYS A 54 -12.68 6.77 -5.26
CA LYS A 54 -12.48 5.61 -6.14
C LYS A 54 -11.02 5.48 -6.59
N ALA A 55 -10.37 6.59 -6.95
CA ALA A 55 -8.96 6.58 -7.34
C ALA A 55 -8.05 6.15 -6.18
N MET A 56 -8.32 6.62 -4.95
CA MET A 56 -7.62 6.20 -3.75
C MET A 56 -7.80 4.70 -3.48
N TYR A 57 -9.03 4.18 -3.58
CA TYR A 57 -9.32 2.75 -3.39
C TYR A 57 -8.50 1.86 -4.35
N ILE A 58 -8.49 2.22 -5.63
CA ILE A 58 -7.71 1.51 -6.66
C ILE A 58 -6.21 1.57 -6.36
N SER A 59 -5.72 2.69 -5.85
CA SER A 59 -4.30 2.84 -5.46
C SER A 59 -3.93 1.90 -4.31
N CYS A 60 -4.80 1.76 -3.29
CA CYS A 60 -4.65 0.77 -2.23
C CYS A 60 -4.63 -0.67 -2.76
N GLU A 61 -5.50 -1.01 -3.72
CA GLU A 61 -5.47 -2.34 -4.34
C GLU A 61 -4.19 -2.59 -5.14
N ALA A 62 -3.70 -1.58 -5.86
CA ALA A 62 -2.51 -1.71 -6.69
C ALA A 62 -1.27 -2.08 -5.87
N ILE A 63 -1.07 -1.44 -4.71
CA ILE A 63 0.09 -1.72 -3.85
C ILE A 63 -0.04 -3.09 -3.13
N GLU A 64 -1.25 -3.52 -2.77
CA GLU A 64 -1.48 -4.88 -2.25
C GLU A 64 -1.12 -5.95 -3.30
N ILE A 65 -1.51 -5.74 -4.55
CA ILE A 65 -1.15 -6.63 -5.67
C ILE A 65 0.37 -6.62 -5.89
N PHE A 66 1.02 -5.46 -5.82
CA PHE A 66 2.46 -5.33 -5.95
C PHE A 66 3.21 -6.14 -4.88
N ALA A 67 2.80 -6.04 -3.61
CA ALA A 67 3.38 -6.81 -2.51
C ALA A 67 3.10 -8.32 -2.65
N ALA A 68 1.89 -8.71 -3.04
CA ALA A 68 1.52 -10.11 -3.28
C ALA A 68 2.37 -10.76 -4.38
N ARG A 69 2.77 -10.01 -5.41
CA ARG A 69 3.70 -10.48 -6.45
C ARG A 69 5.11 -10.72 -5.90
N HIS A 70 5.59 -9.87 -5.02
CA HIS A 70 6.89 -10.04 -4.35
C HIS A 70 6.88 -11.27 -3.44
N ALA A 71 5.80 -11.47 -2.68
CA ALA A 71 5.62 -12.67 -1.89
C ALA A 71 5.66 -13.94 -2.75
N GLY A 72 4.90 -13.97 -3.85
CA GLY A 72 4.90 -15.11 -4.78
C GLY A 72 6.24 -15.38 -5.46
N LEU A 73 7.05 -14.34 -5.70
CA LEU A 73 8.41 -14.51 -6.22
C LEU A 73 9.36 -15.08 -5.14
N ALA A 74 9.30 -14.55 -3.91
CA ALA A 74 10.10 -15.04 -2.79
C ALA A 74 9.79 -16.51 -2.46
N GLU A 75 8.52 -16.91 -2.48
CA GLU A 75 8.09 -18.31 -2.34
C GLU A 75 8.70 -19.22 -3.42
N LYS A 76 8.67 -18.78 -4.69
CA LYS A 76 9.28 -19.52 -5.81
C LYS A 76 10.78 -19.68 -5.63
N MET A 77 11.47 -18.60 -5.25
CA MET A 77 12.91 -18.62 -5.02
C MET A 77 13.27 -19.54 -3.85
N ALA A 78 12.52 -19.49 -2.75
CA ALA A 78 12.71 -20.36 -1.59
C ALA A 78 12.53 -21.85 -1.94
N GLY A 79 11.61 -22.16 -2.86
CA GLY A 79 11.37 -23.53 -3.34
C GLY A 79 12.55 -24.15 -4.09
N THR A 80 13.42 -23.33 -4.68
CA THR A 80 14.60 -23.77 -5.45
C THR A 80 15.94 -23.47 -4.77
N GLU A 81 15.92 -22.86 -3.58
CA GLU A 81 17.13 -22.45 -2.87
C GLU A 81 17.78 -23.63 -2.13
N SER A 82 19.09 -23.81 -2.35
CA SER A 82 19.88 -24.89 -1.74
C SER A 82 20.43 -24.50 -0.38
N CYS A 83 20.77 -23.22 -0.17
CA CYS A 83 21.31 -22.73 1.09
C CYS A 83 20.20 -22.63 2.16
N PRO A 84 20.26 -23.40 3.26
CA PRO A 84 19.18 -23.42 4.26
C PRO A 84 18.94 -22.08 4.95
N THR A 85 19.99 -21.24 5.06
CA THR A 85 19.88 -19.90 5.62
C THR A 85 19.13 -18.98 4.66
N ARG A 86 19.53 -18.96 3.38
CA ARG A 86 18.90 -18.12 2.36
C ARG A 86 17.45 -18.50 2.11
N LYS A 87 17.15 -19.80 2.16
CA LYS A 87 15.77 -20.29 2.06
C LYS A 87 14.88 -19.69 3.16
N ARG A 88 15.35 -19.73 4.41
CA ARG A 88 14.62 -19.14 5.55
C ARG A 88 14.42 -17.64 5.41
N GLU A 89 15.40 -16.91 4.90
CA GLU A 89 15.25 -15.48 4.60
C GLU A 89 14.16 -15.22 3.55
N LEU A 90 14.12 -16.01 2.47
CA LEU A 90 13.11 -15.88 1.42
C LEU A 90 11.71 -16.24 1.91
N GLU A 91 11.60 -17.27 2.76
CA GLU A 91 10.34 -17.63 3.43
C GLU A 91 9.85 -16.49 4.34
N GLU A 92 10.76 -15.84 5.06
CA GLU A 92 10.41 -14.68 5.89
C GLU A 92 10.02 -13.46 5.04
N ILE A 93 10.73 -13.17 3.96
CA ILE A 93 10.35 -12.11 3.00
C ILE A 93 8.95 -12.38 2.46
N ALA A 94 8.66 -13.62 2.05
CA ALA A 94 7.33 -13.99 1.58
C ALA A 94 6.28 -13.75 2.67
N ARG A 95 6.51 -14.24 3.90
CA ARG A 95 5.59 -14.05 5.04
C ARG A 95 5.30 -12.57 5.28
N VAL A 96 6.32 -11.72 5.28
CA VAL A 96 6.19 -10.27 5.47
C VAL A 96 5.39 -9.64 4.33
N CYS A 97 5.75 -9.89 3.07
CA CYS A 97 5.07 -9.34 1.89
C CYS A 97 3.62 -9.85 1.72
N ARG A 98 3.26 -11.00 2.30
CA ARG A 98 1.86 -11.47 2.38
C ARG A 98 1.03 -10.66 3.38
N LYS A 99 1.69 -10.05 4.37
CA LYS A 99 1.03 -9.28 5.43
C LYS A 99 0.99 -7.79 5.11
N VAL A 100 2.14 -7.15 4.88
CA VAL A 100 2.25 -5.72 4.57
C VAL A 100 2.31 -5.51 3.05
N PRO A 101 1.66 -4.47 2.50
CA PRO A 101 1.00 -3.37 3.18
C PRO A 101 -0.50 -3.59 3.46
N ALA A 102 -1.06 -4.76 3.16
CA ALA A 102 -2.49 -5.02 3.33
C ALA A 102 -2.95 -4.88 4.80
N ARG A 103 -2.09 -5.22 5.75
CA ARG A 103 -2.33 -5.13 7.21
C ARG A 103 -1.21 -4.36 7.90
N ALA A 104 -1.51 -3.81 9.07
CA ALA A 104 -0.53 -3.12 9.91
C ALA A 104 0.67 -4.03 10.28
N PRO A 105 1.90 -3.49 10.35
CA PRO A 105 3.07 -4.24 10.79
C PRO A 105 3.02 -4.54 12.30
N GLU A 106 3.46 -5.73 12.71
CA GLU A 106 3.59 -6.14 14.13
C GLU A 106 5.06 -6.32 14.55
N THR A 107 5.98 -6.31 13.58
CA THR A 107 7.41 -6.45 13.84
C THR A 107 8.19 -5.33 13.17
N PHE A 108 9.42 -5.08 13.63
CA PHE A 108 10.29 -4.09 13.02
C PHE A 108 10.60 -4.39 11.55
N HIS A 109 10.77 -5.67 11.19
CA HIS A 109 10.99 -6.07 9.80
C HIS A 109 9.76 -5.75 8.92
N GLU A 110 8.56 -6.02 9.41
CA GLU A 110 7.33 -5.67 8.71
C GLU A 110 7.17 -4.15 8.56
N ALA A 111 7.51 -3.37 9.58
CA ALA A 111 7.46 -1.91 9.52
C ALA A 111 8.44 -1.34 8.49
N LEU A 112 9.66 -1.87 8.42
CA LEU A 112 10.63 -1.50 7.39
C LEU A 112 10.15 -1.88 5.99
N GLN A 113 9.59 -3.08 5.82
CA GLN A 113 9.10 -3.53 4.52
C GLN A 113 7.84 -2.76 4.08
N MET A 114 6.97 -2.37 5.02
CA MET A 114 5.85 -1.47 4.78
C MET A 114 6.34 -0.13 4.24
N TYR A 115 7.27 0.53 4.96
CA TYR A 115 7.88 1.79 4.52
C TYR A 115 8.59 1.66 3.16
N TRP A 116 9.17 0.51 2.83
CA TRP A 116 9.85 0.31 1.55
C TRP A 116 8.89 0.08 0.37
N PHE A 117 7.65 -0.35 0.64
CA PHE A 117 6.64 -0.49 -0.40
C PHE A 117 5.94 0.82 -0.74
N VAL A 118 5.77 1.69 0.26
CA VAL A 118 5.11 2.99 0.15
C VAL A 118 6.08 4.05 -0.37
#